data_AF-M5E184-F1
#
_entry.id   AF-M5E184-F1
#
_cell.length_a   1.000
_cell.length_b   1.000
_cell.length_c   1.000
_cell.angle_alpha   90.00
_cell.angle_beta   90.00
_cell.angle_gamma   90.00
#
_symmetry.space_group_name_H-M   'P 1'
#
loop_
_entity.id
_entity.type
_entity.pdbx_description
1 polymer ?
#
loop_
_entity_poly.entity_id
_entity_poly.type
_entity_poly.pdbx_seq_one_letter_code
_entity_poly.pdbx_strand_id
1 'polypeptide(L)'
;MGVLFTISYQPQFKNDFQVEQQIKSLAADLRWARNKAILDNQTYIFRIYTIKENSDSNKIPYYFYTKEDGHKTIKKKGYYSSDLILYKTLSLKVVDSDYYEWIRFNNTATARGGTIGLAKAYSGAKKYKVITNQLGRVRVEK
;
A
#
# COMPACT_ATOMS: atom_id res chain seq x y z
N MET A 1 -32.07 41.77 -8.50
CA MET A 1 -30.97 41.21 -7.68
C MET A 1 -31.18 39.70 -7.57
N GLY A 2 -30.68 38.94 -8.54
CA GLY A 2 -30.79 37.47 -8.53
C GLY A 2 -29.45 36.87 -8.13
N VAL A 3 -29.41 36.13 -7.02
CA VAL A 3 -28.21 35.45 -6.54
C VAL A 3 -28.09 34.13 -7.30
N LEU A 4 -27.04 33.99 -8.11
CA LEU A 4 -26.66 32.74 -8.76
C LEU A 4 -25.96 31.83 -7.74
N PHE A 5 -26.60 30.73 -7.38
CA PHE A 5 -25.95 29.66 -6.63
C PHE A 5 -25.05 28.87 -7.57
N THR A 6 -23.74 29.12 -7.51
CA THR A 6 -22.75 28.25 -8.13
C THR A 6 -22.60 26.98 -7.30
N ILE A 7 -23.22 25.88 -7.73
CA ILE A 7 -23.01 24.57 -7.13
C ILE A 7 -21.60 24.11 -7.53
N SER A 8 -20.63 24.22 -6.63
CA SER A 8 -19.27 23.72 -6.85
C SER A 8 -19.27 22.19 -6.78
N TYR A 9 -19.47 21.51 -7.90
CA TYR A 9 -19.33 20.06 -8.01
C TYR A 9 -17.84 19.70 -7.89
N GLN A 10 -17.36 19.45 -6.67
CA GLN A 10 -15.97 19.05 -6.46
C GLN A 10 -15.72 17.64 -7.03
N PRO A 11 -14.51 17.35 -7.56
CA PRO A 11 -14.23 16.18 -8.39
C PRO A 11 -13.97 14.93 -7.54
N GLN A 12 -14.99 14.38 -6.89
CA GLN A 12 -14.87 13.11 -6.14
C GLN A 12 -14.34 11.96 -7.01
N PHE A 13 -14.75 11.89 -8.28
CA PHE A 13 -14.30 10.83 -9.21
C PHE A 13 -12.80 10.88 -9.53
N LYS A 14 -12.18 12.07 -9.62
CA LYS A 14 -10.73 12.18 -9.87
C LYS A 14 -9.91 11.68 -8.67
N ASN A 15 -10.40 11.93 -7.46
CA ASN A 15 -9.71 11.54 -6.24
C ASN A 15 -9.77 10.02 -5.99
N ASP A 16 -10.93 9.40 -6.21
CA ASP A 16 -11.09 7.94 -6.13
C ASP A 16 -10.18 7.21 -7.14
N PHE A 17 -10.07 7.74 -8.35
CA PHE A 17 -9.17 7.23 -9.38
C PHE A 17 -7.70 7.21 -8.93
N GLN A 18 -7.26 8.26 -8.22
CA GLN A 18 -5.90 8.34 -7.69
C GLN A 18 -5.61 7.30 -6.61
N VAL A 19 -6.57 7.00 -5.73
CA VAL A 19 -6.40 5.95 -4.70
C VAL A 19 -6.32 4.58 -5.34
N GLU A 20 -7.21 4.30 -6.30
CA GLU A 20 -7.20 3.05 -7.05
C GLU A 20 -5.87 2.84 -7.80
N GLN A 21 -5.33 3.90 -8.42
CA GLN A 21 -4.05 3.87 -9.10
C GLN A 21 -2.90 3.55 -8.14
N GLN A 22 -2.89 4.16 -6.95
CA GLN A 22 -1.87 3.88 -5.92
C GLN A 22 -1.94 2.43 -5.43
N ILE A 23 -3.14 1.90 -5.19
CA ILE A 23 -3.32 0.48 -4.83
C ILE A 23 -2.90 -0.45 -5.98
N LYS A 24 -3.21 -0.11 -7.23
CA LYS A 24 -2.77 -0.88 -8.40
C LYS A 24 -1.24 -0.89 -8.53
N SER A 25 -0.59 0.24 -8.28
CA SER A 25 0.88 0.32 -8.24
C SER A 25 1.46 -0.54 -7.12
N LEU A 26 0.88 -0.45 -5.91
CA LEU A 26 1.28 -1.28 -4.78
C LEU A 26 1.15 -2.78 -5.11
N ALA A 27 0.05 -3.16 -5.77
CA ALA A 27 -0.19 -4.53 -6.19
C ALA A 27 0.82 -5.00 -7.25
N ALA A 28 1.19 -4.14 -8.20
CA ALA A 28 2.24 -4.45 -9.17
C ALA A 28 3.59 -4.68 -8.47
N ASP A 29 3.93 -3.85 -7.48
CA ASP A 29 5.15 -3.99 -6.70
C ASP A 29 5.17 -5.26 -5.83
N LEU A 30 4.06 -5.63 -5.22
CA LEU A 30 3.92 -6.91 -4.51
C LEU A 30 4.11 -8.10 -5.46
N ARG A 31 3.55 -8.06 -6.67
CA ARG A 31 3.77 -9.10 -7.69
C ARG A 31 5.22 -9.17 -8.15
N TRP A 32 5.86 -8.01 -8.33
CA TRP A 32 7.29 -7.93 -8.62
C TRP A 32 8.11 -8.60 -7.52
N ALA A 33 7.83 -8.30 -6.25
CA ALA A 33 8.55 -8.88 -5.11
C ALA A 33 8.38 -10.40 -5.02
N ARG A 34 7.17 -10.91 -5.31
CA ARG A 34 6.93 -12.36 -5.42
C ARG A 34 7.84 -12.99 -6.48
N ASN A 35 7.89 -12.43 -7.68
CA ASN A 35 8.69 -12.98 -8.77
C ASN A 35 10.19 -12.88 -8.45
N LYS A 36 10.62 -11.78 -7.83
CA LYS A 36 12.00 -11.59 -7.42
C LYS A 36 12.44 -12.52 -6.29
N ALA A 37 11.56 -12.83 -5.34
CA ALA A 37 11.85 -13.83 -4.31
C ALA A 37 12.24 -15.19 -4.91
N ILE A 38 11.57 -15.60 -5.99
CA ILE A 38 11.86 -16.84 -6.72
C ILE A 38 13.20 -16.73 -7.46
N LEU A 39 13.36 -15.67 -8.26
CA LEU A 39 14.54 -15.48 -9.11
C LEU A 39 15.83 -15.36 -8.30
N ASP A 40 15.77 -14.64 -7.18
CA ASP A 40 16.94 -14.38 -6.35
C ASP A 40 17.12 -15.46 -5.27
N ASN A 41 16.21 -16.44 -5.19
CA ASN A 41 16.17 -17.47 -4.15
C ASN A 41 16.20 -16.91 -2.70
N GLN A 42 15.51 -15.79 -2.47
CA GLN A 42 15.54 -15.04 -1.21
C GLN A 42 14.14 -14.70 -0.70
N THR A 43 14.00 -14.51 0.60
CA THR A 43 12.75 -14.01 1.19
C THR A 43 12.67 -12.50 1.09
N TYR A 44 11.66 -11.99 0.40
CA TYR A 44 11.39 -10.56 0.28
C TYR A 44 10.36 -10.13 1.31
N ILE A 45 10.72 -9.17 2.17
CA ILE A 45 9.86 -8.63 3.22
C ILE A 45 9.33 -7.29 2.78
N PHE A 46 8.02 -7.10 2.89
CA PHE A 46 7.35 -5.83 2.61
C PHE A 46 7.06 -5.07 3.91
N ARG A 47 7.45 -3.80 3.94
CA ARG A 47 7.16 -2.86 5.02
C ARG A 47 6.63 -1.55 4.45
N ILE A 48 5.45 -1.13 4.91
CA ILE A 48 4.84 0.15 4.56
C ILE A 48 4.74 1.02 5.82
N TYR A 49 5.16 2.27 5.72
CA TYR A 49 5.16 3.20 6.85
C TYR A 49 3.84 3.96 6.92
N THR A 50 3.58 4.62 8.06
CA THR A 50 2.50 5.59 8.25
C THR A 50 3.04 7.01 8.42
N ILE A 51 4.36 7.15 8.58
CA ILE A 51 5.07 8.40 8.78
C ILE A 51 5.83 8.84 7.52
N LYS A 52 5.87 10.16 7.28
CA LYS A 52 6.64 10.75 6.19
C LYS A 52 8.13 10.65 6.47
N GLU A 53 8.97 10.58 5.42
CA GLU A 53 10.42 10.67 5.60
C GLU A 53 10.85 12.09 6.01
N ASN A 54 10.20 13.10 5.43
CA ASN A 54 10.40 14.52 5.73
C ASN A 54 9.04 15.18 6.00
N SER A 55 8.98 16.16 6.90
CA SER A 55 7.75 16.90 7.24
C SER A 55 7.02 17.46 6.00
N ASP A 56 7.81 17.95 5.05
CA ASP A 56 7.32 18.66 3.87
C ASP A 56 6.95 17.71 2.71
N SER A 57 7.15 16.40 2.88
CA SER A 57 6.79 15.41 1.88
C SER A 57 5.27 15.20 1.84
N ASN A 58 4.72 15.09 0.62
CA ASN A 58 3.33 14.66 0.39
C ASN A 58 3.23 13.14 0.18
N LYS A 59 4.27 12.40 0.56
CA LYS A 59 4.43 10.97 0.29
C LYS A 59 4.96 10.23 1.51
N ILE A 60 4.42 9.04 1.74
CA ILE A 60 4.82 8.09 2.78
C ILE A 60 5.47 6.87 2.10
N PRO A 61 6.63 6.40 2.57
CA PRO A 61 7.37 5.35 1.88
C PRO A 61 6.89 3.93 2.23
N TYR A 62 7.20 3.00 1.34
CA TYR A 62 7.24 1.57 1.61
C TYR A 62 8.48 0.96 0.96
N TYR A 63 8.92 -0.18 1.48
CA TYR A 63 10.13 -0.85 1.04
C TYR A 63 9.91 -2.35 0.91
N PHE A 64 10.65 -2.91 -0.04
CA PHE A 64 10.94 -4.33 -0.12
C PHE A 64 12.40 -4.52 0.22
N TYR A 65 12.68 -5.39 1.18
CA TYR A 65 14.04 -5.70 1.57
C TYR A 65 14.21 -7.20 1.81
N THR A 66 15.45 -7.66 1.70
CA THR A 66 15.84 -9.00 2.12
C THR A 66 16.64 -8.90 3.41
N LYS A 67 16.66 -9.99 4.18
CA LYS A 67 17.45 -10.09 5.42
C LYS A 67 18.40 -11.28 5.30
N GLU A 68 19.69 -11.01 5.31
CA GLU A 68 20.77 -11.99 5.24
C GLU A 68 21.72 -11.70 6.39
N ASP A 69 22.07 -12.72 7.18
CA ASP A 69 23.01 -12.61 8.31
C ASP A 69 22.75 -11.44 9.27
N GLY A 70 21.46 -11.13 9.49
CA GLY A 70 21.04 -10.02 10.34
C GLY A 70 21.00 -8.65 9.64
N HIS A 71 21.64 -8.50 8.49
CA HIS A 71 21.67 -7.28 7.70
C HIS A 71 20.44 -7.14 6.81
N LYS A 72 19.89 -5.92 6.75
CA LYS A 72 18.75 -5.58 5.89
C LYS A 72 19.25 -4.89 4.63
N THR A 73 18.94 -5.47 3.48
CA THR A 73 19.28 -4.88 2.17
C THR A 73 18.01 -4.45 1.46
N ILE A 74 17.84 -3.15 1.26
CA ILE A 74 16.70 -2.59 0.53
C ILE A 74 16.83 -2.94 -0.95
N LYS A 75 15.82 -3.61 -1.51
CA LYS A 75 15.77 -4.02 -2.92
C LYS A 75 14.89 -3.10 -3.76
N LYS A 76 13.83 -2.54 -3.17
CA LYS A 76 12.95 -1.58 -3.83
C LYS A 76 12.32 -0.63 -2.82
N LYS A 77 12.11 0.61 -3.24
CA LYS A 77 11.39 1.65 -2.51
C LYS A 77 10.25 2.16 -3.38
N GLY A 78 9.10 2.43 -2.75
CA GLY A 78 7.98 3.10 -3.39
C GLY A 78 7.27 4.01 -2.39
N TYR A 79 6.21 4.67 -2.84
CA TYR A 79 5.51 5.66 -2.04
C TYR A 79 4.00 5.65 -2.31
N TYR A 80 3.24 6.09 -1.32
CA TYR A 80 1.83 6.46 -1.45
C TYR A 80 1.61 7.87 -0.88
N SER A 81 0.47 8.49 -1.21
CA SER A 81 0.14 9.86 -0.78
C SER A 81 -0.07 9.93 0.73
N SER A 82 0.47 10.98 1.37
CA SER A 82 0.28 11.23 2.80
C SER A 82 -1.15 11.60 3.19
N ASP A 83 -2.02 11.89 2.22
CA ASP A 83 -3.42 12.22 2.47
C ASP A 83 -4.30 10.97 2.66
N LEU A 84 -3.66 9.78 2.63
CA LEU A 84 -4.32 8.49 2.73
C LEU A 84 -4.05 7.83 4.08
N ILE A 85 -5.10 7.24 4.64
CA ILE A 85 -5.03 6.40 5.82
C ILE A 85 -4.67 4.98 5.39
N LEU A 86 -3.70 4.38 6.08
CA LEU A 86 -3.30 3.01 5.90
C LEU A 86 -4.14 2.07 6.78
N TYR A 87 -4.66 1.01 6.16
CA TYR A 87 -5.41 -0.05 6.83
C TYR A 87 -4.70 -1.40 6.66
N LYS A 88 -4.90 -2.28 7.65
CA LYS A 88 -4.48 -3.68 7.68
C LYS A 88 -5.70 -4.59 7.82
N THR A 89 -5.47 -5.90 7.65
CA THR A 89 -6.46 -6.98 7.77
C THR A 89 -7.63 -6.91 6.78
N LEU A 90 -8.38 -8.01 6.64
CA LEU A 90 -9.57 -8.05 5.79
C LEU A 90 -10.69 -7.13 6.30
N SER A 91 -10.75 -6.94 7.61
CA SER A 91 -11.68 -6.03 8.29
C SER A 91 -11.28 -4.56 8.24
N LEU A 92 -10.18 -4.21 7.56
CA LEU A 92 -9.72 -2.82 7.37
C LEU A 92 -9.57 -2.07 8.70
N LYS A 93 -8.78 -2.64 9.62
CA LYS A 93 -8.35 -1.97 10.84
C LYS A 93 -7.28 -0.93 10.49
N VAL A 94 -7.31 0.25 11.12
CA VAL A 94 -6.27 1.27 10.91
C VAL A 94 -4.91 0.73 11.39
N VAL A 95 -3.84 1.19 10.75
CA VAL A 95 -2.47 0.95 11.23
C VAL A 95 -2.08 2.10 12.14
N ASP A 96 -2.11 1.87 13.45
CA ASP A 96 -1.75 2.89 14.47
C ASP A 96 -0.24 2.90 14.80
N SER A 97 0.53 1.95 14.26
CA SER A 97 1.99 1.87 14.41
C SER A 97 2.71 2.64 13.30
N ASP A 98 3.98 2.99 13.51
CA ASP A 98 4.82 3.71 12.52
C ASP A 98 4.96 2.97 11.18
N TYR A 99 4.78 1.65 11.21
CA TYR A 99 4.79 0.82 10.02
C TYR A 99 3.93 -0.44 10.18
N TYR A 100 3.63 -1.06 9.05
CA TYR A 100 3.05 -2.40 8.93
C TYR A 100 4.00 -3.29 8.13
N GLU A 101 4.46 -4.38 8.76
CA GLU A 101 5.38 -5.36 8.20
C GLU A 101 4.87 -6.77 8.47
N TRP A 102 4.01 -7.26 7.59
CA TRP A 102 3.44 -8.60 7.73
C TRP A 102 3.62 -9.46 6.48
N ILE A 103 3.59 -8.84 5.31
CA ILE A 103 3.67 -9.55 4.03
C ILE A 103 5.13 -9.95 3.76
N ARG A 104 5.35 -11.24 3.51
CA ARG A 104 6.65 -11.80 3.14
C ARG A 104 6.47 -12.78 2.00
N PHE A 105 7.27 -12.65 0.95
CA PHE A 105 7.29 -13.58 -0.17
C PHE A 105 8.49 -14.50 -0.03
N ASN A 106 8.25 -15.80 -0.07
CA ASN A 106 9.28 -16.82 -0.02
C ASN A 106 9.78 -17.14 -1.44
N ASN A 107 10.96 -17.76 -1.52
CA ASN A 107 11.54 -18.28 -2.76
C ASN A 107 10.68 -19.35 -3.47
N THR A 108 9.74 -19.98 -2.77
CA THR A 108 8.81 -20.99 -3.33
C THR A 108 7.53 -20.40 -3.93
N ALA A 109 7.51 -19.10 -4.22
CA ALA A 109 6.34 -18.36 -4.73
C ALA A 109 5.14 -18.22 -3.74
N THR A 110 5.27 -18.78 -2.54
CA THR A 110 4.33 -18.65 -1.42
C THR A 110 4.56 -17.34 -0.66
N ALA A 111 3.60 -16.97 0.20
CA ALA A 111 3.75 -15.79 1.04
C ALA A 111 3.16 -15.98 2.43
N ARG A 112 3.72 -15.27 3.42
CA ARG A 112 2.94 -14.86 4.58
C ARG A 112 1.97 -13.77 4.10
N GLY A 113 0.74 -14.18 3.82
CA GLY A 113 -0.29 -13.31 3.27
C GLY A 113 -0.72 -12.19 4.23
N GLY A 114 -1.31 -11.14 3.68
CA GLY A 114 -1.81 -9.99 4.41
C GLY A 114 -2.59 -9.03 3.52
N THR A 115 -3.26 -8.08 4.16
CA THR A 115 -4.06 -7.05 3.48
C THR A 115 -3.49 -5.68 3.76
N ILE A 116 -3.46 -4.84 2.73
CA ILE A 116 -3.12 -3.42 2.81
C ILE A 116 -4.27 -2.64 2.18
N GLY A 117 -4.89 -1.76 2.96
CA GLY A 117 -5.94 -0.87 2.50
C GLY A 117 -5.46 0.58 2.48
N LEU A 118 -5.98 1.36 1.54
CA LEU A 118 -5.81 2.81 1.47
C LEU A 118 -7.17 3.47 1.27
N ALA A 119 -7.40 4.54 2.00
CA ALA A 119 -8.56 5.40 1.82
C ALA A 119 -8.21 6.84 2.17
N LYS A 120 -9.00 7.80 1.68
CA LYS A 120 -8.86 9.20 2.05
C LYS A 120 -9.26 9.44 3.51
N ALA A 121 -8.68 10.46 4.14
CA ALA A 121 -8.92 10.83 5.53
C ALA A 121 -10.24 11.60 5.74
N TYR A 122 -11.37 11.02 5.32
CA TYR A 122 -12.71 11.54 5.62
C TYR A 122 -13.71 10.40 5.83
N SER A 123 -14.80 10.69 6.55
CA SER A 123 -15.83 9.69 6.87
C SER A 123 -16.54 9.17 5.61
N GLY A 124 -16.68 7.86 5.48
CA GLY A 124 -17.33 7.22 4.33
C GLY A 124 -16.48 7.15 3.05
N ALA A 125 -15.19 7.50 3.10
CA ALA A 125 -14.29 7.32 1.97
C ALA A 125 -14.25 5.85 1.49
N LYS A 126 -14.26 5.65 0.18
CA LYS A 126 -14.11 4.31 -0.41
C LYS A 126 -12.73 3.75 -0.06
N LYS A 127 -12.71 2.51 0.40
CA LYS A 127 -11.50 1.84 0.87
C LYS A 127 -11.05 0.86 -0.19
N TYR A 128 -9.92 1.14 -0.83
CA TYR A 128 -9.33 0.22 -1.77
C TYR A 128 -8.32 -0.64 -1.04
N LYS A 129 -8.28 -1.94 -1.35
CA LYS A 129 -7.35 -2.85 -0.67
C LYS A 129 -6.66 -3.78 -1.65
N VAL A 130 -5.44 -4.15 -1.30
CA VAL A 130 -4.70 -5.24 -1.92
C VAL A 130 -4.52 -6.37 -0.93
N ILE A 131 -4.84 -7.58 -1.37
CA ILE A 131 -4.79 -8.80 -0.57
C ILE A 131 -3.76 -9.72 -1.19
N THR A 132 -2.82 -10.17 -0.36
CA THR A 132 -1.88 -11.24 -0.67
C THR A 132 -2.30 -12.48 0.11
N ASN A 133 -2.56 -13.60 -0.57
CA ASN A 133 -2.89 -14.85 0.10
C ASN A 133 -1.64 -15.70 0.37
N GLN A 134 -1.81 -16.87 1.01
CA GLN A 134 -0.70 -17.76 1.36
C GLN A 134 0.02 -18.37 0.14
N LEU A 135 -0.66 -18.45 -1.01
CA LEU A 135 -0.09 -18.89 -2.29
C LEU A 135 0.66 -17.76 -3.02
N GLY A 136 0.87 -16.61 -2.36
CA GLY A 136 1.50 -15.44 -2.94
C GLY A 136 0.67 -14.72 -4.01
N ARG A 137 -0.62 -15.07 -4.18
CA ARG A 137 -1.48 -14.40 -5.17
C ARG A 137 -1.89 -13.02 -4.64
N VAL A 138 -1.73 -12.00 -5.49
CA VAL A 138 -2.01 -10.60 -5.17
C VAL A 138 -3.25 -10.12 -5.95
N ARG A 139 -4.29 -9.73 -5.22
CA ARG A 139 -5.57 -9.23 -5.77
C ARG A 139 -5.88 -7.85 -5.24
N VAL A 140 -6.53 -7.03 -6.07
CA VAL A 140 -7.03 -5.71 -5.69
C VAL A 140 -8.55 -5.80 -5.57
N GLU A 141 -9.09 -5.23 -4.50
CA GLU A 141 -10.52 -5.17 -4.20
C GLU A 141 -10.92 -3.74 -3.80
N LYS A 142 -12.21 -3.44 -3.94
CA LYS A 142 -12.85 -2.18 -3.53
C LYS A 142 -13.71 -2.40 -2.29
#